data_AF-A0ABD4RN56-F1
#
_entry.id   AF-A0ABD4RN56-F1
#
_cell.length_a   1.000
_cell.length_b   1.000
_cell.length_c   1.000
_cell.angle_alpha   90.00
_cell.angle_beta   90.00
_cell.angle_gamma   90.00
#
_symmetry.space_group_name_H-M   'P 1'
#
loop_
_entity.id
_entity.type
_entity.pdbx_description
1 polymer ?
#
loop_
_entity_poly.entity_id
_entity_poly.type
_entity_poly.pdbx_seq_one_letter_code
_entity_poly.pdbx_strand_id
1 'polypeptide(L)'
;MCSFCFIKFNVNDVKIFNRIKNLFSYIADIKNDCIQIEDLEYYILEKVDEFYNKEELDYFWWPTEEENKMFWENYKLLDEENRQEYIKSVSWDFETVFSEVGLGDYTIEGCEMIGEQTAKLYFNPIGYPYGGNEVLQEALKAFGVTIVGVLG
;
A
#
# COMPACT_ATOMS: atom_id res chain seq x y z
N MET A 1 14.26 -10.08 -21.42
CA MET A 1 13.75 -8.94 -20.64
C MET A 1 12.88 -9.53 -19.56
N CYS A 2 13.24 -9.38 -18.29
CA CYS A 2 12.30 -9.69 -17.21
C CYS A 2 11.13 -8.71 -17.33
N SER A 3 9.91 -9.22 -17.51
CA SER A 3 8.72 -8.39 -17.44
C SER A 3 8.42 -8.19 -15.98
N PHE A 4 8.57 -6.97 -15.47
CA PHE A 4 8.16 -6.65 -14.10
C PHE A 4 6.64 -6.74 -13.96
N CYS A 5 6.19 -7.10 -12.76
CA CYS A 5 4.80 -6.96 -12.35
C CYS A 5 4.48 -5.47 -12.20
N PHE A 6 3.21 -5.09 -12.35
CA PHE A 6 2.81 -3.69 -12.27
C PHE A 6 1.39 -3.48 -11.75
N ILE A 7 1.19 -2.34 -11.11
CA ILE A 7 -0.12 -1.75 -10.83
C ILE A 7 -0.27 -0.53 -11.75
N LYS A 8 -1.28 -0.56 -12.62
CA LYS A 8 -1.63 0.52 -13.53
C LYS A 8 -2.77 1.34 -12.92
N PHE A 9 -2.61 2.66 -12.89
CA PHE A 9 -3.60 3.56 -12.30
C PHE A 9 -3.72 4.86 -13.10
N ASN A 10 -4.86 5.54 -12.94
CA ASN A 10 -5.10 6.86 -13.49
C ASN A 10 -4.78 7.95 -12.47
N VAL A 11 -4.07 8.98 -12.92
CA VAL A 11 -3.70 10.15 -12.11
C VAL A 11 -3.69 11.39 -13.00
N ASN A 12 -4.49 12.38 -12.64
CA ASN A 12 -4.72 13.58 -13.45
C ASN A 12 -3.98 14.82 -12.91
N ASP A 13 -3.36 14.70 -11.73
CA ASP A 13 -2.57 15.76 -11.11
C ASP A 13 -1.11 15.32 -10.98
N VAL A 14 -0.23 16.07 -11.63
CA VAL A 14 1.22 15.84 -11.62
C VAL A 14 1.81 15.90 -10.21
N LYS A 15 1.24 16.70 -9.30
CA LYS A 15 1.69 16.80 -7.92
C LYS A 15 1.39 15.51 -7.15
N ILE A 16 0.19 14.97 -7.34
CA ILE A 16 -0.19 13.67 -6.75
C ILE A 16 0.75 12.59 -7.28
N PHE A 17 0.97 12.53 -8.61
CA PHE A 17 1.90 11.57 -9.20
C PHE A 17 3.32 11.70 -8.61
N ASN A 18 3.84 12.91 -8.46
CA ASN A 18 5.17 13.12 -7.90
C ASN A 18 5.28 12.62 -6.45
N ARG A 19 4.23 12.77 -5.63
CA ARG A 19 4.25 12.24 -4.26
C ARG A 19 4.16 10.72 -4.21
N ILE A 20 3.32 10.11 -5.07
CA ILE A 20 3.29 8.66 -5.27
C ILE A 20 4.69 8.15 -5.64
N LYS A 21 5.32 8.80 -6.61
CA LYS A 21 6.67 8.45 -7.05
C LYS A 21 7.68 8.58 -5.90
N ASN A 22 7.63 9.67 -5.13
CA ASN A 22 8.52 9.88 -4.00
C ASN A 22 8.34 8.81 -2.91
N LEU A 23 7.09 8.47 -2.55
CA LEU A 23 6.79 7.41 -1.58
C LEU A 23 7.41 6.08 -2.02
N PHE A 24 7.13 5.65 -3.24
CA PHE A 24 7.59 4.35 -3.72
C PHE A 24 9.10 4.31 -4.01
N SER A 25 9.71 5.44 -4.38
CA SER A 25 11.18 5.55 -4.43
C SER A 25 11.79 5.45 -3.03
N TYR A 26 11.20 6.10 -2.03
CA TYR A 26 11.68 6.01 -0.65
C TYR A 26 11.59 4.58 -0.10
N ILE A 27 10.48 3.89 -0.34
CA ILE A 27 10.32 2.47 0.01
C ILE A 27 11.34 1.60 -0.72
N ALA A 28 11.58 1.86 -2.02
CA ALA A 28 12.59 1.14 -2.80
C ALA A 28 13.98 1.30 -2.19
N ASP A 29 14.36 2.52 -1.80
CA ASP A 29 15.66 2.82 -1.20
C ASP A 29 15.84 2.09 0.14
N ILE A 30 14.82 2.06 1.00
CA ILE A 30 14.87 1.31 2.28
C ILE A 30 15.00 -0.19 2.02
N LYS A 31 14.18 -0.74 1.12
CA LYS A 31 14.16 -2.18 0.82
C LYS A 31 15.37 -2.67 0.01
N ASN A 32 16.19 -1.76 -0.51
CA ASN A 32 17.39 -2.12 -1.28
C ASN A 32 18.47 -2.78 -0.39
N ASP A 33 18.56 -2.38 0.87
CA ASP A 33 19.51 -2.96 1.83
C ASP A 33 19.00 -4.29 2.41
N CYS A 34 17.69 -4.39 2.64
CA CYS A 34 17.00 -5.57 3.14
C CYS A 34 15.64 -5.72 2.43
N ILE A 35 15.41 -6.85 1.76
CA ILE A 35 14.16 -7.10 1.02
C ILE A 35 12.94 -6.95 1.94
N GLN A 36 13.03 -7.45 3.18
CA GLN A 36 11.99 -7.33 4.19
C GLN A 36 12.41 -6.36 5.28
N ILE A 37 11.47 -5.51 5.68
CA ILE A 37 11.63 -4.48 6.71
C ILE A 37 10.46 -4.63 7.67
N GLU A 38 10.72 -5.02 8.92
CA GLU A 38 9.68 -5.33 9.91
C GLU A 38 8.93 -4.10 10.41
N ASP A 39 9.55 -2.92 10.31
CA ASP A 39 9.13 -1.67 10.93
C ASP A 39 8.95 -0.53 9.91
N LEU A 40 8.66 -0.86 8.64
CA LEU A 40 8.56 0.11 7.54
C LEU A 40 7.55 1.22 7.83
N GLU A 41 6.45 0.89 8.49
CA GLU A 41 5.39 1.83 8.90
C GLU A 41 5.93 3.02 9.70
N TYR A 42 6.94 2.83 10.57
CA TYR A 42 7.52 3.92 11.34
C TYR A 42 8.34 4.86 10.46
N TYR A 43 9.11 4.34 9.51
CA TYR A 43 9.86 5.16 8.54
C TYR A 43 8.93 6.02 7.68
N ILE A 44 7.78 5.46 7.27
CA ILE A 44 6.80 6.22 6.48
C ILE A 44 6.07 7.22 7.38
N LEU A 45 5.68 6.84 8.61
CA LEU A 45 4.96 7.70 9.54
C LEU A 45 5.76 8.95 9.91
N GLU A 46 7.07 8.82 10.18
CA GLU A 46 7.96 9.95 10.48
C GLU A 46 8.01 11.02 9.38
N LYS A 47 7.73 10.60 8.13
CA LYS A 47 7.80 11.43 6.92
C LYS A 47 6.46 11.56 6.23
N VAL A 48 5.37 11.24 6.93
CA VAL A 48 4.05 11.05 6.29
C VAL A 48 3.61 12.30 5.53
N ASP A 49 3.89 13.49 6.06
CA ASP A 49 3.57 14.79 5.45
C ASP A 49 4.37 15.09 4.17
N GLU A 50 5.47 14.36 3.90
CA GLU A 50 6.21 14.43 2.63
C GLU A 50 5.48 13.66 1.51
N PHE A 51 4.63 12.70 1.88
CA PHE A 51 3.94 11.78 0.96
C PHE A 51 2.45 12.08 0.84
N TYR A 52 1.73 12.20 1.95
CA TYR A 52 0.28 12.37 1.99
C TYR A 52 -0.12 13.73 2.54
N ASN A 53 -1.19 14.29 1.98
CA ASN A 53 -1.95 15.34 2.64
C ASN A 53 -2.83 14.74 3.73
N LYS A 54 -3.27 15.60 4.65
CA LYS A 54 -4.20 15.25 5.71
C LYS A 54 -5.48 14.58 5.19
N GLU A 55 -6.08 15.10 4.12
CA GLU A 55 -7.32 14.53 3.57
C GLU A 55 -7.12 13.16 2.91
N GLU A 56 -5.90 12.86 2.43
CA GLU A 56 -5.56 11.54 1.88
C GLU A 56 -5.37 10.52 3.02
N LEU A 57 -4.89 10.97 4.19
CA LEU A 57 -4.74 10.12 5.37
C LEU A 57 -6.08 9.68 5.96
N ASP A 58 -7.16 10.43 5.73
CA ASP A 58 -8.53 10.05 6.13
C ASP A 58 -9.04 8.79 5.39
N TYR A 59 -8.34 8.33 4.35
CA TYR A 59 -8.64 7.04 3.69
C TYR A 59 -8.41 5.85 4.62
N PHE A 60 -7.34 5.91 5.42
CA PHE A 60 -6.95 4.83 6.31
C PHE A 60 -7.82 4.81 7.55
N TRP A 61 -8.03 3.62 8.10
CA TRP A 61 -8.58 3.51 9.43
C TRP A 61 -7.50 3.84 10.46
N TRP A 62 -7.80 4.72 11.42
CA TRP A 62 -6.91 5.09 12.51
C TRP A 62 -7.56 4.73 13.85
N PRO A 63 -7.66 3.44 14.19
CA PRO A 63 -8.33 3.03 15.41
C PRO A 63 -7.59 3.48 16.65
N THR A 64 -8.35 3.82 17.69
CA THR A 64 -7.84 3.80 19.07
C THR A 64 -7.50 2.37 19.50
N GLU A 65 -6.68 2.23 20.55
CA GLU A 65 -6.37 0.91 21.12
C GLU A 65 -7.65 0.14 21.52
N GLU A 66 -8.64 0.85 22.08
CA GLU A 66 -9.93 0.28 22.44
C GLU A 66 -10.73 -0.20 21.22
N GLU A 67 -10.80 0.60 20.15
CA GLU A 67 -11.50 0.22 18.92
C GLU A 67 -10.85 -0.99 18.25
N ASN A 68 -9.51 -1.01 18.16
CA ASN A 68 -8.76 -2.14 17.59
C ASN A 68 -8.98 -3.41 18.43
N LYS A 69 -8.90 -3.29 19.77
CA LYS A 69 -9.17 -4.41 20.68
C LYS A 69 -10.58 -4.95 20.50
N MET A 70 -11.60 -4.07 20.49
CA MET A 70 -13.00 -4.47 20.30
C MET A 70 -13.22 -5.15 18.95
N PHE A 71 -12.59 -4.64 17.87
CA PHE A 71 -12.65 -5.24 16.55
C PHE A 71 -12.15 -6.70 16.56
N TRP A 72 -10.95 -6.95 17.10
CA TRP A 72 -10.40 -8.30 17.15
C TRP A 72 -11.12 -9.24 18.12
N GLU A 73 -11.66 -8.72 19.23
CA GLU A 73 -12.51 -9.50 20.13
C GLU A 73 -13.78 -9.96 19.42
N ASN A 74 -14.46 -9.08 18.68
CA ASN A 74 -15.63 -9.43 17.88
C ASN A 74 -15.29 -10.42 16.76
N TYR A 75 -14.21 -10.17 16.00
CA TYR A 75 -13.75 -11.04 14.92
C TYR A 75 -13.58 -12.50 15.38
N LYS A 76 -13.00 -12.72 16.57
CA LYS A 76 -12.76 -14.06 17.12
C LYS A 76 -14.03 -14.84 17.41
N LEU A 77 -15.14 -14.16 17.70
CA LEU A 77 -16.44 -14.76 18.00
C LEU A 77 -17.21 -15.19 16.74
N LEU A 78 -16.84 -14.67 15.58
CA LEU A 78 -17.48 -14.96 14.31
C LEU A 78 -16.99 -16.28 13.69
N ASP A 79 -17.84 -16.90 12.88
CA ASP A 79 -17.46 -18.01 12.00
C ASP A 79 -16.68 -17.50 10.76
N GLU A 80 -16.20 -18.43 9.93
CA GLU A 80 -15.35 -18.10 8.78
C GLU A 80 -16.02 -17.16 7.76
N GLU A 81 -17.29 -17.41 7.43
CA GLU A 81 -18.04 -16.60 6.47
C GLU A 81 -18.23 -15.17 7.00
N ASN A 82 -18.68 -15.02 8.24
CA ASN A 82 -18.89 -13.71 8.85
C ASN A 82 -17.56 -12.97 9.11
N ARG A 83 -16.45 -13.67 9.35
CA ARG A 83 -15.12 -13.04 9.47
C ARG A 83 -14.69 -12.33 8.20
N GLN A 84 -14.97 -12.91 7.03
CA GLN A 84 -14.61 -12.32 5.73
C GLN A 84 -15.41 -11.05 5.43
N GLU A 85 -16.65 -10.97 5.88
CA GLU A 85 -17.45 -9.74 5.79
C GLU A 85 -17.01 -8.72 6.84
N TYR A 86 -16.76 -9.17 8.07
CA TYR A 86 -16.36 -8.31 9.18
C TYR A 86 -15.04 -7.60 8.93
N ILE A 87 -14.04 -8.29 8.36
CA ILE A 87 -12.75 -7.67 8.07
C ILE A 87 -12.85 -6.54 7.03
N LYS A 88 -13.87 -6.60 6.16
CA LYS A 88 -14.16 -5.57 5.15
C LYS A 88 -15.04 -4.44 5.67
N SER A 89 -15.50 -4.52 6.92
CA SER A 89 -16.37 -3.49 7.53
C SER A 89 -15.61 -2.23 7.94
N VAL A 90 -14.29 -2.29 7.95
CA VAL A 90 -13.37 -1.18 8.20
C VAL A 90 -12.44 -1.01 6.99
N SER A 91 -11.94 0.21 6.79
CA SER A 91 -10.84 0.44 5.86
C SER A 91 -9.58 -0.25 6.39
N TRP A 92 -8.62 -0.50 5.49
CA TRP A 92 -7.26 -0.83 5.90
C TRP A 92 -6.69 0.29 6.78
N ASP A 93 -6.05 -0.06 7.87
CA ASP A 93 -5.31 0.90 8.68
C ASP A 93 -3.92 1.14 8.10
N PHE A 94 -3.36 2.32 8.41
CA PHE A 94 -2.07 2.76 7.87
C PHE A 94 -0.93 1.84 8.31
N GLU A 95 -0.94 1.43 9.59
CA GLU A 95 0.11 0.61 10.19
C GLU A 95 0.20 -0.73 9.45
N THR A 96 -0.92 -1.44 9.32
CA THR A 96 -1.02 -2.70 8.59
C THR A 96 -0.58 -2.55 7.14
N VAL A 97 -1.02 -1.50 6.43
CA VAL A 97 -0.63 -1.30 5.02
C VAL A 97 0.88 -1.24 4.88
N PHE A 98 1.56 -0.41 5.69
CA PHE A 98 3.00 -0.22 5.50
C PHE A 98 3.87 -1.31 6.13
N SER A 99 3.44 -1.93 7.24
CA SER A 99 4.12 -3.10 7.80
C SER A 99 4.08 -4.27 6.80
N GLU A 100 2.94 -4.56 6.19
CA GLU A 100 2.82 -5.59 5.16
C GLU A 100 3.59 -5.23 3.86
N VAL A 101 3.66 -3.94 3.49
CA VAL A 101 4.56 -3.51 2.39
C VAL A 101 6.03 -3.79 2.75
N GLY A 102 6.40 -3.57 4.01
CA GLY A 102 7.72 -3.86 4.56
C GLY A 102 8.07 -5.34 4.47
N LEU A 103 7.15 -6.20 4.90
CA LEU A 103 7.31 -7.66 4.90
C LEU A 103 7.13 -8.32 3.52
N GLY A 104 6.54 -7.62 2.56
CA GLY A 104 6.31 -8.13 1.21
C GLY A 104 7.59 -8.57 0.49
N ASP A 105 7.58 -9.79 -0.06
CA ASP A 105 8.67 -10.41 -0.84
C ASP A 105 8.74 -9.87 -2.27
N TYR A 106 8.97 -8.57 -2.40
CA TYR A 106 9.18 -7.89 -3.67
C TYR A 106 10.11 -6.69 -3.52
N THR A 107 10.77 -6.33 -4.62
CA THR A 107 11.42 -5.02 -4.76
C THR A 107 10.51 -4.05 -5.51
N ILE A 108 10.59 -2.78 -5.17
CA ILE A 108 9.94 -1.71 -5.93
C ILE A 108 10.92 -1.23 -6.99
N GLU A 109 10.54 -1.34 -8.26
CA GLU A 109 11.44 -1.05 -9.40
C GLU A 109 11.28 0.39 -9.90
N GLY A 110 10.12 1.00 -9.65
CA GLY A 110 9.88 2.41 -9.94
C GLY A 110 8.44 2.74 -10.28
N CYS A 111 8.17 4.04 -10.43
CA CYS A 111 6.85 4.56 -10.79
C CYS A 111 6.99 5.57 -11.94
N GLU A 112 6.25 5.36 -13.02
CA GLU A 112 6.36 6.16 -14.25
C GLU A 112 4.99 6.52 -14.84
N MET A 113 4.91 7.72 -15.44
CA MET A 113 3.80 8.07 -16.33
C MET A 113 4.00 7.37 -17.67
N ILE A 114 2.99 6.63 -18.13
CA ILE A 114 2.99 5.94 -19.43
C ILE A 114 2.03 6.57 -20.45
N GLY A 115 1.34 7.64 -20.06
CA GLY A 115 0.42 8.43 -20.87
C GLY A 115 0.09 9.74 -20.18
N GLU A 116 -0.86 10.52 -20.72
CA GLU A 116 -1.23 11.83 -20.15
C GLU A 116 -1.84 11.73 -18.74
N GLN A 117 -2.60 10.65 -18.49
CA GLN A 117 -3.37 10.46 -17.26
C GLN A 117 -3.20 9.07 -16.67
N THR A 118 -2.16 8.35 -17.09
CA THR A 118 -1.98 6.94 -16.75
C THR A 118 -0.54 6.69 -16.34
N ALA A 119 -0.39 6.05 -15.18
CA ALA A 119 0.89 5.66 -14.62
C ALA A 119 0.95 4.17 -14.31
N LYS A 120 2.17 3.69 -14.09
CA LYS A 120 2.45 2.35 -13.59
C LYS A 120 3.45 2.41 -12.44
N LEU A 121 3.11 1.70 -11.36
CA LEU A 121 4.05 1.28 -10.33
C LEU A 121 4.54 -0.12 -10.70
N TYR A 122 5.86 -0.27 -10.85
CA TYR A 122 6.50 -1.55 -11.13
C TYR A 122 7.11 -2.14 -9.87
N PHE A 123 6.96 -3.45 -9.73
CA PHE A 123 7.55 -4.22 -8.65
C PHE A 123 7.98 -5.59 -9.19
N ASN A 124 8.95 -6.19 -8.52
CA ASN A 124 9.49 -7.49 -8.87
C ASN A 124 9.27 -8.48 -7.72
N PRO A 125 8.27 -9.38 -7.81
CA PRO A 125 8.03 -10.38 -6.78
C PRO A 125 9.15 -11.42 -6.77
N ILE A 126 9.75 -11.59 -5.59
CA ILE A 126 10.82 -12.58 -5.36
C ILE A 126 10.20 -13.92 -4.96
N GLY A 127 9.11 -13.89 -4.17
CA GLY A 127 8.36 -15.06 -3.70
C GLY A 127 7.14 -15.42 -4.57
N TYR A 128 7.10 -15.06 -5.86
CA TYR A 128 5.93 -15.26 -6.73
C TYR A 128 5.38 -16.70 -6.63
N PRO A 129 4.06 -16.91 -6.52
CA PRO A 129 2.95 -15.93 -6.53
C PRO A 129 2.54 -15.34 -5.18
N TYR A 130 3.30 -15.56 -4.10
CA TYR A 130 2.81 -15.36 -2.72
C TYR A 130 3.09 -13.96 -2.13
N GLY A 131 3.78 -13.07 -2.84
CA GLY A 131 4.12 -11.72 -2.37
C GLY A 131 3.04 -10.68 -2.66
N GLY A 132 1.80 -10.93 -2.21
CA GLY A 132 0.58 -10.17 -2.57
C GLY A 132 0.76 -8.65 -2.73
N ASN A 133 0.12 -8.08 -3.75
CA ASN A 133 0.27 -6.65 -4.09
C ASN A 133 -0.89 -5.77 -3.59
N GLU A 134 -1.82 -6.34 -2.81
CA GLU A 134 -3.02 -5.62 -2.33
C GLU A 134 -2.64 -4.41 -1.49
N VAL A 135 -1.64 -4.53 -0.61
CA VAL A 135 -1.19 -3.41 0.24
C VAL A 135 -0.52 -2.28 -0.55
N LEU A 136 0.14 -2.59 -1.68
CA LEU A 136 0.61 -1.56 -2.62
C LEU A 136 -0.56 -0.84 -3.29
N GLN A 137 -1.65 -1.55 -3.59
CA GLN A 137 -2.87 -0.96 -4.12
C GLN A 137 -3.56 -0.05 -3.10
N GLU A 138 -3.63 -0.46 -1.82
CA GLU A 138 -4.21 0.35 -0.75
C GLU A 138 -3.41 1.63 -0.50
N ALA A 139 -2.08 1.55 -0.47
CA ALA A 139 -1.21 2.72 -0.40
C ALA A 139 -1.46 3.68 -1.58
N LEU A 140 -1.67 3.17 -2.80
CA LEU A 140 -2.03 4.00 -3.95
C LEU A 140 -3.41 4.64 -3.81
N LYS A 141 -4.43 3.88 -3.41
CA LYS A 141 -5.82 4.36 -3.31
C LYS A 141 -5.98 5.53 -2.34
N ALA A 142 -5.16 5.61 -1.30
CA ALA A 142 -5.14 6.76 -0.38
C ALA A 142 -4.89 8.11 -1.08
N PHE A 143 -4.18 8.12 -2.21
CA PHE A 143 -4.01 9.32 -3.05
C PHE A 143 -5.25 9.69 -3.91
N GLY A 144 -6.36 8.95 -3.77
CA GLY A 144 -7.56 9.14 -4.58
C GLY A 144 -7.43 8.70 -6.04
N VAL A 145 -6.39 7.90 -6.37
CA VAL A 145 -6.20 7.39 -7.73
C VAL A 145 -7.11 6.21 -8.03
N THR A 146 -7.41 5.99 -9.31
CA THR A 146 -8.19 4.83 -9.75
C THR A 146 -7.28 3.77 -10.35
N ILE A 147 -7.23 2.59 -9.73
CA ILE A 147 -6.51 1.44 -10.29
C ILE A 147 -7.30 0.87 -11.47
N VAL A 148 -6.63 0.66 -12.60
CA VAL A 148 -7.24 0.22 -13.88
C VAL A 148 -6.69 -1.09 -14.40
N GLY A 149 -5.68 -1.67 -13.73
CA GLY A 149 -5.18 -3.00 -14.06
C GLY A 149 -4.00 -3.40 -13.19
N VAL A 150 -3.91 -4.69 -12.89
CA VAL A 150 -2.83 -5.27 -12.10
C VAL A 150 -2.28 -6.47 -12.86
N LEU A 151 -0.97 -6.51 -13.04
CA LEU A 151 -0.23 -7.71 -13.41
C LEU A 151 0.62 -8.06 -12.21
N GLY A 152 0.20 -9.10 -11.48
CA GLY A 152 0.82 -9.57 -10.25
C GLY A 152 1.50 -10.90 -10.46
#